data_AF-A0A5B9WGZ7-F1
#
_entry.id   AF-A0A5B9WGZ7-F1
#
_cell.length_a   1.000
_cell.length_b   1.000
_cell.length_c   1.000
_cell.angle_alpha   90.00
_cell.angle_beta   90.00
_cell.angle_gamma   90.00
#
_symmetry.space_group_name_H-M   'P 1'
#
loop_
_entity.id
_entity.type
_entity.pdbx_description
1 polymer ?
#
loop_
_entity_poly.entity_id
_entity_poly.type
_entity_poly.pdbx_seq_one_letter_code
_entity_poly.pdbx_strand_id
1 'polypeptide(L)'
;MKKFKLSFMAVIAILAISAALVSQANTFGKRQITACFEVLTLTDGSTTDVLTNASNTPAATADAKVAARPYIANASTPAEAEECESFVDFCCLTIEETENLSAPLIDLGDGFKRYQVKEVFYKP
;
A
#
# COMPACT_ATOMS: atom_id res chain seq x y z
N MET A 1 21.51 -42.41 -2.22
CA MET A 1 21.52 -40.92 -2.16
C MET A 1 20.67 -40.38 -3.30
N LYS A 2 19.40 -40.06 -3.05
CA LYS A 2 18.52 -39.40 -4.02
C LYS A 2 18.12 -38.05 -3.44
N LYS A 3 18.47 -37.00 -4.18
CA LYS A 3 18.49 -35.61 -3.75
C LYS A 3 17.06 -35.09 -3.60
N PHE A 4 16.74 -34.58 -2.41
CA PHE A 4 15.56 -33.75 -2.16
C PHE A 4 15.69 -32.47 -3.00
N LYS A 5 14.73 -32.24 -3.89
CA LYS A 5 14.49 -30.93 -4.49
C LYS A 5 13.30 -30.33 -3.74
N LEU A 6 13.60 -29.53 -2.73
CA LEU A 6 12.62 -28.70 -2.05
C LEU A 6 12.38 -27.48 -2.96
N SER A 7 11.31 -27.50 -3.73
CA SER A 7 10.85 -26.33 -4.50
C SER A 7 10.27 -25.31 -3.53
N PHE A 8 11.11 -24.36 -3.12
CA PHE A 8 10.71 -23.09 -2.52
C PHE A 8 9.93 -22.26 -3.54
N MET A 9 8.60 -22.43 -3.66
CA MET A 9 7.79 -21.48 -4.44
C MET A 9 6.28 -21.51 -4.15
N ALA A 10 5.88 -21.65 -2.89
CA ALA A 10 4.50 -21.38 -2.50
C ALA A 10 4.44 -20.93 -1.03
N VAL A 11 5.00 -19.75 -0.75
CA VAL A 11 4.55 -18.98 0.41
C VAL A 11 3.39 -18.12 -0.09
N ILE A 12 2.21 -18.72 -0.20
CA ILE A 12 0.96 -17.94 -0.23
C ILE A 12 0.78 -17.50 1.22
N ALA A 13 1.33 -16.33 1.54
CA ALA A 13 1.01 -15.66 2.78
C ALA A 13 -0.44 -15.20 2.65
N ILE A 14 -1.37 -16.00 3.17
CA ILE A 14 -2.74 -15.57 3.43
C ILE A 14 -2.63 -14.51 4.52
N LEU A 15 -2.52 -13.25 4.12
CA LEU A 15 -2.65 -12.12 5.02
C LEU A 15 -4.14 -11.94 5.28
N ALA A 16 -4.63 -12.66 6.30
CA ALA A 16 -5.88 -12.31 6.96
C ALA A 16 -5.65 -10.96 7.66
N ILE A 17 -5.85 -9.87 6.93
CA ILE A 17 -5.77 -8.51 7.48
C ILE A 17 -7.08 -8.29 8.23
N SER A 18 -7.18 -8.77 9.46
CA SER A 18 -8.10 -8.13 10.41
C SER A 18 -7.60 -6.71 10.63
N ALA A 19 -8.50 -5.72 10.55
CA ALA A 19 -8.19 -4.29 10.55
C ALA A 19 -7.36 -3.87 11.78
N ALA A 20 -6.05 -4.05 11.69
CA ALA A 20 -5.05 -3.48 12.55
C ALA A 20 -4.16 -2.69 11.61
N LEU A 21 -3.99 -1.39 11.89
CA LEU A 21 -2.87 -0.64 11.35
C LEU A 21 -1.60 -1.36 11.80
N VAL A 22 -1.09 -2.29 10.99
CA VAL A 22 0.13 -3.02 11.33
C VAL A 22 1.29 -2.10 10.99
N SER A 23 1.73 -1.31 11.97
CA SER A 23 2.93 -0.50 11.85
C SER A 23 4.15 -1.35 12.19
N GLN A 24 5.01 -1.63 11.21
CA GLN A 24 6.31 -2.26 11.45
C GLN A 24 7.42 -1.24 11.20
N ALA A 25 8.33 -1.09 12.15
CA ALA A 25 9.57 -0.36 11.91
C ALA A 25 10.52 -1.29 11.15
N ASN A 26 10.91 -0.92 9.93
CA ASN A 26 11.85 -1.70 9.13
C ASN A 26 13.27 -1.59 9.73
N THR A 27 14.23 -2.43 9.29
CA THR A 27 15.62 -2.56 9.82
C THR A 27 16.44 -1.25 9.88
N PHE A 28 15.93 -0.17 9.29
CA PHE A 28 16.51 1.18 9.29
C PHE A 28 15.66 2.25 10.02
N GLY A 29 14.62 1.87 10.76
CA GLY A 29 13.78 2.79 11.55
C GLY A 29 12.65 3.48 10.78
N LYS A 30 12.49 3.21 9.47
CA LYS A 30 11.37 3.73 8.68
C LYS A 30 10.10 2.96 8.98
N ARG A 31 9.03 3.69 9.29
CA ARG A 31 7.71 3.09 9.55
C ARG A 31 7.05 2.65 8.25
N GLN A 32 6.55 1.42 8.23
CA GLN A 32 5.62 0.95 7.21
C GLN A 32 4.21 0.87 7.79
N ILE A 33 3.22 1.19 6.96
CA ILE A 33 1.80 1.10 7.31
C ILE A 33 1.13 0.33 6.18
N THR A 34 0.52 -0.80 6.51
CA THR A 34 -0.37 -1.52 5.61
C THR A 34 -1.81 -1.23 6.00
N ALA A 35 -2.59 -0.64 5.09
CA ALA A 35 -3.97 -0.23 5.36
C ALA A 35 -4.82 -0.16 4.09
N CYS A 36 -6.13 -0.33 4.27
CA CYS A 36 -7.15 -0.30 3.23
C CYS A 36 -7.84 1.05 3.28
N PHE A 37 -7.27 2.05 2.62
CA PHE A 37 -7.86 3.38 2.58
C PHE A 37 -8.99 3.41 1.54
N GLU A 38 -10.15 3.96 1.90
CA GLU A 38 -11.25 4.16 0.96
C GLU A 38 -10.83 5.10 -0.17
N VAL A 39 -10.14 6.19 0.18
CA VAL A 39 -9.67 7.21 -0.75
C VAL A 39 -8.24 7.61 -0.41
N LEU A 40 -7.37 7.59 -1.42
CA LEU A 40 -5.99 8.05 -1.36
C LEU A 40 -5.76 9.09 -2.45
N THR A 41 -5.11 10.18 -2.09
CA THR A 41 -4.57 11.12 -3.08
C THR A 41 -3.09 10.86 -3.23
N LEU A 42 -2.69 10.48 -4.43
CA LEU A 42 -1.32 10.23 -4.84
C LEU A 42 -0.72 11.49 -5.48
N THR A 43 0.59 11.68 -5.38
CA THR A 43 1.31 12.79 -6.00
C THR A 43 2.74 12.43 -6.40
N ASP A 44 3.30 13.19 -7.33
CA ASP A 44 4.73 13.25 -7.68
C ASP A 44 5.40 14.55 -7.19
N GLY A 45 4.67 15.38 -6.45
CA GLY A 45 5.07 16.73 -6.02
C GLY A 45 4.64 17.86 -6.94
N SER A 46 4.08 17.56 -8.11
CA SER A 46 3.57 18.55 -9.08
C SER A 46 2.09 18.35 -9.42
N THR A 47 1.67 17.10 -9.61
CA THR A 47 0.30 16.73 -9.95
C THR A 47 -0.23 15.71 -8.95
N THR A 48 -1.55 15.53 -8.95
CA THR A 48 -2.24 14.58 -8.08
C THR A 48 -3.13 13.64 -8.87
N ASP A 49 -3.32 12.43 -8.33
CA ASP A 49 -4.35 11.48 -8.74
C ASP A 49 -5.11 10.99 -7.50
N VAL A 50 -6.35 10.57 -7.71
CA VAL A 50 -7.12 9.87 -6.68
C VAL A 50 -7.16 8.39 -6.98
N LEU A 51 -6.84 7.58 -5.98
CA LEU A 51 -7.01 6.13 -5.95
C LEU A 51 -8.11 5.82 -4.93
N THR A 52 -9.11 5.04 -5.34
CA THR A 52 -10.29 4.75 -4.53
C THR A 52 -10.56 3.25 -4.55
N ASN A 53 -10.77 2.67 -3.37
CA ASN A 53 -11.18 1.28 -3.20
C ASN A 53 -12.67 1.11 -3.58
N ALA A 54 -13.52 2.07 -3.24
CA ALA A 54 -14.97 1.99 -3.46
C ALA A 54 -15.39 1.93 -4.95
N SER A 55 -14.49 2.28 -5.88
CA SER A 55 -14.83 2.37 -7.31
C SER A 55 -14.34 1.18 -8.14
N ASN A 56 -13.87 0.08 -7.52
CA ASN A 56 -13.30 -1.07 -8.23
C ASN A 56 -12.25 -0.61 -9.26
N THR A 57 -11.25 0.13 -8.79
CA THR A 57 -10.20 0.66 -9.68
C THR A 57 -9.38 -0.53 -10.20
N PRO A 58 -9.31 -0.79 -11.52
CA PRO A 58 -8.60 -1.96 -12.03
C PRO A 58 -7.12 -1.94 -11.64
N ALA A 59 -6.53 -3.11 -11.37
CA ALA A 59 -5.15 -3.23 -10.90
C ALA A 59 -4.15 -2.50 -11.81
N ALA A 60 -4.25 -2.68 -13.13
CA ALA A 60 -3.40 -1.99 -14.09
C ALA A 60 -3.52 -0.45 -14.02
N THR A 61 -4.71 0.07 -13.69
CA THR A 61 -4.92 1.51 -13.49
C THR A 61 -4.32 1.97 -12.17
N ALA A 62 -4.49 1.19 -11.10
CA ALA A 62 -3.88 1.48 -9.80
C ALA A 62 -2.35 1.50 -9.90
N ASP A 63 -1.75 0.47 -10.52
CA ASP A 63 -0.32 0.38 -10.79
C ASP A 63 0.18 1.58 -11.61
N ALA A 64 -0.51 1.96 -12.69
CA ALA A 64 -0.13 3.10 -13.51
C ALA A 64 -0.18 4.42 -12.72
N LYS A 65 -1.20 4.63 -11.88
CA LYS A 65 -1.31 5.82 -11.03
C LYS A 65 -0.20 5.86 -9.99
N VAL A 66 0.07 4.74 -9.31
CA VAL A 66 1.15 4.63 -8.32
C VAL A 66 2.52 4.84 -8.94
N ALA A 67 2.78 4.26 -10.12
CA ALA A 67 4.04 4.44 -10.84
C ALA A 67 4.26 5.90 -11.28
N ALA A 68 3.20 6.59 -11.71
CA ALA A 68 3.27 8.00 -12.10
C ALA A 68 3.40 8.92 -10.87
N ARG A 69 2.77 8.57 -9.75
CA ARG A 69 2.60 9.42 -8.56
C ARG A 69 2.83 8.59 -7.28
N PRO A 70 4.09 8.35 -6.90
CA PRO A 70 4.40 7.37 -5.87
C PRO A 70 4.20 7.88 -4.43
N TYR A 71 3.93 9.17 -4.22
CA TYR A 71 3.85 9.77 -2.88
C TYR A 71 2.42 9.99 -2.42
N ILE A 72 2.19 9.98 -1.10
CA ILE A 72 0.86 10.22 -0.53
C ILE A 72 0.67 11.70 -0.25
N ALA A 73 -0.33 12.31 -0.87
CA ALA A 73 -0.77 13.68 -0.62
C ALA A 73 -1.86 13.77 0.44
N ASN A 74 -2.73 12.78 0.51
CA ASN A 74 -3.78 12.66 1.50
C ASN A 74 -4.26 11.20 1.57
N ALA A 75 -4.78 10.78 2.71
CA ALA A 75 -5.40 9.47 2.89
C ALA A 75 -6.65 9.62 3.76
N SER A 76 -7.70 8.87 3.43
CA SER A 76 -8.87 8.72 4.30
C SER A 76 -8.49 7.98 5.59
N THR A 77 -9.44 7.86 6.52
CA THR A 77 -9.30 6.84 7.55
C THR A 77 -9.26 5.45 6.91
N PRO A 78 -8.47 4.50 7.46
CA PRO A 78 -8.53 3.11 7.03
C PRO A 78 -9.95 2.55 7.19
N ALA A 79 -10.45 1.90 6.14
CA ALA A 79 -11.67 1.11 6.17
C ALA A 79 -11.38 -0.30 6.72
N GLU A 80 -12.44 -1.03 7.07
CA GLU A 80 -12.31 -2.46 7.33
C GLU A 80 -11.80 -3.17 6.07
N ALA A 81 -10.80 -4.03 6.24
CA ALA A 81 -10.24 -4.78 5.13
C ALA A 81 -11.22 -5.87 4.69
N GLU A 82 -11.59 -5.84 3.41
CA GLU A 82 -12.16 -7.01 2.74
C GLU A 82 -11.03 -7.97 2.34
N GLU A 83 -11.34 -9.24 2.08
CA GLU A 83 -10.35 -10.23 1.63
C GLU A 83 -9.72 -9.81 0.29
N CYS A 84 -8.49 -9.27 0.36
CA CYS A 84 -7.69 -8.90 -0.81
C CYS A 84 -6.91 -10.12 -1.31
N GLU A 85 -7.53 -10.95 -2.15
CA GLU A 85 -6.90 -12.22 -2.60
C GLU A 85 -6.53 -12.28 -4.10
N SER A 86 -7.01 -11.37 -4.97
CA SER A 86 -6.91 -11.52 -6.44
C SER A 86 -6.66 -10.19 -7.18
N PHE A 87 -6.23 -10.24 -8.44
CA PHE A 87 -5.54 -9.15 -9.17
C PHE A 87 -6.46 -8.21 -9.94
N VAL A 88 -7.76 -8.15 -9.63
CA VAL A 88 -8.71 -7.45 -10.50
C VAL A 88 -8.79 -5.98 -10.14
N ASP A 89 -9.11 -5.67 -8.88
CA ASP A 89 -9.38 -4.31 -8.43
C ASP A 89 -8.54 -3.89 -7.22
N PHE A 90 -8.23 -2.61 -7.10
CA PHE A 90 -7.51 -2.04 -5.97
C PHE A 90 -8.22 -2.33 -4.64
N CYS A 91 -7.45 -2.81 -3.66
CA CYS A 91 -7.93 -3.12 -2.32
C CYS A 91 -7.24 -2.26 -1.27
N CYS A 92 -5.94 -2.49 -1.06
CA CYS A 92 -5.18 -1.88 0.02
C CYS A 92 -3.78 -1.55 -0.47
N LEU A 93 -2.97 -0.92 0.36
CA LEU A 93 -1.57 -0.71 0.04
C LEU A 93 -0.70 -0.70 1.29
N THR A 94 0.59 -0.95 1.08
CA THR A 94 1.64 -0.66 2.05
C THR A 94 2.29 0.65 1.67
N ILE A 95 2.35 1.59 2.60
CA ILE A 95 3.16 2.80 2.50
C ILE A 95 4.38 2.71 3.43
N GLU A 96 5.43 3.41 3.06
CA GLU A 96 6.64 3.56 3.87
C GLU A 96 7.02 5.04 4.00
N GLU A 97 7.60 5.41 5.13
CA GLU A 97 8.19 6.73 5.30
C GLU A 97 9.29 7.02 4.28
N THR A 98 9.30 8.24 3.74
CA THR A 98 10.30 8.70 2.77
C THR A 98 10.90 10.04 3.17
N GLU A 99 12.12 10.30 2.73
CA GLU A 99 12.77 11.61 2.91
C GLU A 99 12.62 12.50 1.67
N ASN A 100 11.97 11.99 0.62
CA ASN A 100 11.79 12.75 -0.61
C ASN A 100 10.90 13.98 -0.37
N LEU A 101 11.41 15.16 -0.70
CA LEU A 101 10.74 16.44 -0.46
C LEU A 101 9.54 16.69 -1.39
N SER A 102 9.41 15.93 -2.48
CA SER A 102 8.23 15.95 -3.35
C SER A 102 7.00 15.32 -2.69
N ALA A 103 7.20 14.44 -1.70
CA ALA A 103 6.10 13.92 -0.89
C ALA A 103 5.70 14.98 0.14
N PRO A 104 4.43 15.38 0.29
CA PRO A 104 4.00 16.33 1.31
C PRO A 104 3.99 15.71 2.73
N LEU A 105 3.89 16.56 3.75
CA LEU A 105 3.77 16.12 5.15
C LEU A 105 2.30 15.84 5.44
N ILE A 106 1.99 14.62 5.88
CA ILE A 106 0.65 14.21 6.30
C ILE A 106 0.75 13.50 7.65
N ASP A 107 -0.33 13.53 8.43
CA ASP A 107 -0.43 12.83 9.70
C ASP A 107 -1.36 11.63 9.56
N LEU A 108 -0.82 10.43 9.80
CA LEU A 108 -1.54 9.16 9.78
C LEU A 108 -1.63 8.54 11.19
N GLY A 109 -1.58 9.38 12.23
CA GLY A 109 -1.72 9.00 13.64
C GLY A 109 -0.42 8.96 14.44
N ASP A 110 0.66 9.53 13.93
CA ASP A 110 1.99 9.57 14.60
C ASP A 110 2.79 10.82 14.23
N GLY A 111 2.05 11.91 14.02
CA GLY A 111 2.58 13.19 13.62
C GLY A 111 2.85 13.30 12.11
N PHE A 112 3.31 14.48 11.71
CA PHE A 112 3.55 14.81 10.32
C PHE A 112 4.78 14.10 9.76
N LYS A 113 4.56 13.22 8.78
CA LYS A 113 5.59 12.44 8.07
C LYS A 113 5.32 12.46 6.57
N ARG A 114 6.28 11.99 5.78
CA ARG A 114 6.15 11.84 4.33
C ARG A 114 6.09 10.37 4.00
N TYR A 115 5.21 9.99 3.09
CA TYR A 115 4.99 8.59 2.74
C TYR A 115 5.06 8.37 1.23
N GLN A 116 5.57 7.20 0.86
CA GLN A 116 5.54 6.68 -0.50
C GLN A 116 4.86 5.31 -0.52
N VAL A 117 4.21 4.98 -1.63
CA VAL A 117 3.66 3.64 -1.86
C VAL A 117 4.82 2.66 -2.03
N LYS A 118 4.76 1.56 -1.30
CA LYS A 118 5.72 0.46 -1.37
C LYS A 118 5.15 -0.75 -2.11
N GLU A 119 3.89 -1.08 -1.83
CA GLU A 119 3.21 -2.25 -2.37
C GLU A 119 1.70 -1.97 -2.48
N VAL A 120 1.05 -2.56 -3.49
CA VAL A 120 -0.39 -2.44 -3.72
C VAL A 120 -1.01 -3.83 -3.67
N PHE A 121 -2.15 -3.96 -3.00
CA PHE A 121 -2.92 -5.20 -2.85
C PHE A 121 -4.25 -5.08 -3.58
N TYR A 122 -4.74 -6.22 -4.07
CA TYR A 122 -5.87 -6.27 -5.01
C TYR A 122 -6.95 -7.26 -4.53
N LYS A 123 -8.20 -7.06 -4.97
CA LYS A 123 -9.38 -7.90 -4.74
C LYS A 123 -9.63 -8.90 -5.89
N PRO A 124 -10.26 -10.06 -5.56
CA PRO A 124 -11.36 -10.68 -6.31
C PRO A 124 -11.43 -10.53 -7.81
#